data_AF-A0A7X7FUA6-F1
#
_entry.id   AF-A0A7X7FUA6-F1
#
_cell.length_a   1.000
_cell.length_b   1.000
_cell.length_c   1.000
_cell.angle_alpha   90.00
_cell.angle_beta   90.00
_cell.angle_gamma   90.00
#
_symmetry.space_group_name_H-M   'P 1'
#
loop_
_entity.id
_entity.type
_entity.pdbx_description
1 polymer ?
#
loop_
_entity_poly.entity_id
_entity_poly.type
_entity_poly.pdbx_seq_one_letter_code
_entity_poly.pdbx_strand_id
1 'polypeptide(L)'
;MSALHISIGFSVIAVLCACVFVVLIIKYRKARGNERRRYAKIDLLWNMAFTVFMCAQAIFIFRQSGNGTLGLMIMLPLLALALVMGVFGLRSLRSDKYFRKLYELDPGYCGRCGYNLTGNVSGVCPECGWKLPDRKEA
;
A
#
# COMPACT_ATOMS: atom_id res chain seq x y z
N MET A 1 -2.78 -0.44 39.07
CA MET A 1 -1.86 0.00 38.00
C MET A 1 -1.90 -0.88 36.74
N SER A 2 -2.04 -2.20 36.85
CA SER A 2 -2.11 -3.14 35.71
C SER A 2 -3.23 -2.84 34.69
N ALA A 3 -4.44 -2.50 35.15
CA ALA A 3 -5.59 -2.23 34.27
C ALA A 3 -5.40 -1.01 33.34
N LEU A 4 -4.72 0.05 33.81
CA LEU A 4 -4.49 1.26 33.05
C LEU A 4 -3.51 1.02 31.88
N HIS A 5 -2.44 0.26 32.12
CA HIS A 5 -1.48 -0.12 31.07
C HIS A 5 -2.12 -1.01 29.99
N ILE A 6 -3.04 -1.90 30.38
CA ILE A 6 -3.79 -2.74 29.44
C ILE A 6 -4.65 -1.86 28.51
N SER A 7 -5.40 -0.90 29.07
CA SER A 7 -6.26 -0.01 28.29
C SER A 7 -5.47 0.87 27.29
N ILE A 8 -4.32 1.41 27.71
CA ILE A 8 -3.46 2.24 26.84
C ILE A 8 -2.93 1.41 25.66
N GLY A 9 -2.50 0.16 25.92
CA GLY A 9 -2.01 -0.74 24.87
C GLY A 9 -3.05 -1.00 23.77
N PHE A 10 -4.28 -1.33 24.15
CA PHE A 10 -5.37 -1.53 23.18
C PHE A 10 -5.69 -0.28 22.37
N SER A 11 -5.68 0.88 23.02
CA SER A 11 -5.97 2.18 22.39
C SER A 11 -4.95 2.50 21.29
N VAL A 12 -3.66 2.30 21.57
CA VAL A 12 -2.58 2.56 20.62
C VAL A 12 -2.68 1.60 19.42
N ILE A 13 -2.92 0.31 19.66
CA ILE A 13 -3.08 -0.69 18.59
C ILE A 13 -4.27 -0.32 17.69
N ALA A 14 -5.41 0.03 18.29
CA ALA A 14 -6.62 0.39 17.54
C ALA A 14 -6.40 1.61 16.64
N VAL A 15 -5.77 2.68 17.16
CA VAL A 15 -5.44 3.88 16.38
C VAL A 15 -4.50 3.55 15.22
N LEU A 16 -3.51 2.69 15.44
CA LEU A 16 -2.55 2.29 14.40
C LEU A 16 -3.18 1.40 13.33
N CYS A 17 -3.95 0.36 13.71
CA CYS A 17 -4.66 -0.50 12.75
C CYS A 17 -5.65 0.41 11.93
N ALA A 18 -6.26 1.45 12.53
CA ALA A 18 -7.11 2.43 11.84
C ALA A 18 -6.36 3.35 10.85
N CYS A 19 -5.19 3.89 11.24
CA CYS A 19 -4.36 4.72 10.36
C CYS A 19 -3.92 3.96 9.10
N VAL A 20 -3.50 2.70 9.25
CA VAL A 20 -3.15 1.83 8.12
C VAL A 20 -4.36 1.64 7.20
N PHE A 21 -5.54 1.38 7.76
CA PHE A 21 -6.76 1.18 6.99
C PHE A 21 -7.14 2.42 6.15
N VAL A 22 -7.05 3.62 6.73
CA VAL A 22 -7.32 4.88 6.03
C VAL A 22 -6.36 5.09 4.85
N VAL A 23 -5.05 4.85 5.06
CA VAL A 23 -4.04 4.98 4.00
C VAL A 23 -4.34 4.02 2.84
N LEU A 24 -4.73 2.77 3.16
CA LEU A 24 -5.09 1.76 2.16
C LEU A 24 -6.35 2.15 1.37
N ILE A 25 -7.38 2.70 2.01
CA ILE A 25 -8.59 3.20 1.34
C ILE A 25 -8.26 4.34 0.38
N ILE A 26 -7.47 5.32 0.81
CA ILE A 26 -7.05 6.44 -0.05
C ILE A 26 -6.33 5.91 -1.29
N LYS A 27 -5.46 4.91 -1.11
CA LYS A 27 -4.74 4.22 -2.18
C LYS A 27 -5.68 3.59 -3.18
N TYR A 28 -6.68 2.83 -2.69
CA TYR A 28 -7.67 2.17 -3.52
C TYR A 28 -8.50 3.17 -4.32
N ARG A 29 -8.95 4.26 -3.68
CA ARG A 29 -9.71 5.33 -4.35
C ARG A 29 -8.91 6.05 -5.43
N LYS A 30 -7.59 6.18 -5.25
CA LYS A 30 -6.70 6.88 -6.21
C LYS A 30 -6.28 6.00 -7.40
N ALA A 31 -6.55 4.69 -7.38
CA ALA A 31 -6.25 3.79 -8.49
C ALA A 31 -7.24 4.01 -9.67
N ARG A 32 -6.80 4.75 -10.71
CA ARG A 32 -7.47 4.81 -12.02
C ARG A 32 -7.01 3.66 -12.92
N GLY A 33 -7.94 3.06 -13.67
CA GLY A 33 -7.72 1.94 -14.60
C GLY A 33 -8.05 0.57 -14.01
N ASN A 34 -8.65 -0.33 -14.81
CA ASN A 34 -9.12 -1.64 -14.35
C ASN A 34 -7.99 -2.56 -13.84
N GLU A 35 -6.82 -2.56 -14.49
CA GLU A 35 -5.67 -3.35 -14.05
C GLU A 35 -5.05 -2.81 -12.75
N ARG A 36 -4.89 -1.49 -12.64
CA ARG A 36 -4.45 -0.83 -11.39
C ARG A 36 -5.40 -1.10 -10.24
N ARG A 37 -6.70 -1.12 -10.49
CA ARG A 37 -7.69 -1.53 -9.48
C ARG A 37 -7.48 -2.97 -9.06
N ARG A 38 -7.15 -3.88 -9.98
CA ARG A 38 -6.90 -5.30 -9.66
C ARG A 38 -5.65 -5.48 -8.77
N TYR A 39 -4.53 -4.86 -9.13
CA TYR A 39 -3.33 -4.90 -8.28
C TYR A 39 -3.51 -4.17 -6.95
N ALA A 40 -4.20 -3.02 -6.95
CA ALA A 40 -4.54 -2.31 -5.72
C ALA A 40 -5.47 -3.12 -4.81
N LYS A 41 -6.39 -3.92 -5.36
CA LYS A 41 -7.22 -4.86 -4.58
C LYS A 41 -6.38 -5.96 -3.96
N ILE A 42 -5.47 -6.58 -4.72
CA ILE A 42 -4.60 -7.65 -4.21
C ILE A 42 -3.69 -7.10 -3.11
N ASP A 43 -3.08 -5.94 -3.33
CA ASP A 43 -2.25 -5.25 -2.35
C ASP A 43 -3.06 -4.87 -1.10
N LEU A 44 -4.27 -4.32 -1.27
CA LEU A 44 -5.19 -4.02 -0.18
C LEU A 44 -5.53 -5.27 0.64
N LEU A 45 -5.88 -6.38 -0.02
CA LEU A 45 -6.22 -7.64 0.64
C LEU A 45 -5.03 -8.21 1.42
N TRP A 46 -3.82 -8.20 0.82
CA TRP A 46 -2.61 -8.65 1.51
C TRP A 46 -2.29 -7.80 2.73
N ASN A 47 -2.38 -6.48 2.62
CA ASN A 47 -2.14 -5.58 3.75
C ASN A 47 -3.22 -5.76 4.84
N MET A 48 -4.49 -5.94 4.46
CA MET A 48 -5.56 -6.24 5.42
C MET A 48 -5.31 -7.56 6.16
N ALA A 49 -5.01 -8.64 5.43
CA ALA A 49 -4.72 -9.94 6.01
C ALA A 49 -3.50 -9.90 6.95
N PHE A 50 -2.43 -9.24 6.52
CA PHE A 50 -1.23 -9.06 7.34
C PHE A 50 -1.51 -8.22 8.59
N THR A 51 -2.26 -7.12 8.47
CA THR A 51 -2.64 -6.28 9.62
C THR A 51 -3.45 -7.10 10.63
N VAL A 52 -4.45 -7.86 10.18
CA VAL A 52 -5.26 -8.73 11.06
C VAL A 52 -4.38 -9.78 11.74
N PHE A 53 -3.47 -10.43 11.02
CA PHE A 53 -2.53 -11.39 11.58
C PHE A 53 -1.66 -10.76 12.68
N MET A 54 -1.15 -9.56 12.45
CA MET A 54 -0.29 -8.84 13.40
C MET A 54 -1.07 -8.35 14.63
N CYS A 55 -2.27 -7.78 14.44
CA CYS A 55 -3.11 -7.37 15.57
C CYS A 55 -3.51 -8.66 16.40
N ALA A 56 -3.68 -9.84 15.77
CA ALA A 56 -3.94 -11.11 16.46
C ALA A 56 -2.73 -11.66 17.24
N GLN A 57 -1.53 -11.68 16.63
CA GLN A 57 -0.29 -12.09 17.31
C GLN A 57 0.00 -11.22 18.54
N ALA A 58 -0.25 -9.91 18.43
CA ALA A 58 -0.09 -9.00 19.56
C ALA A 58 -1.04 -9.32 20.72
N ILE A 59 -2.32 -9.62 20.45
CA ILE A 59 -3.29 -10.02 21.47
C ILE A 59 -2.84 -11.32 22.16
N PHE A 60 -2.32 -12.28 21.38
CA PHE A 60 -1.83 -13.55 21.90
C PHE A 60 -0.61 -13.36 22.82
N ILE A 61 0.41 -12.64 22.36
CA ILE A 61 1.62 -12.34 23.14
C ILE A 61 1.27 -11.56 24.41
N PHE A 62 0.36 -10.59 24.30
CA PHE A 62 -0.08 -9.80 25.45
C PHE A 62 -0.74 -10.67 26.53
N ARG A 63 -1.62 -11.59 26.12
CA ARG A 63 -2.25 -12.56 27.03
C ARG A 63 -1.25 -13.48 27.70
N GLN A 64 -0.21 -13.91 26.98
CA GLN A 64 0.76 -14.88 27.49
C GLN A 64 1.85 -14.26 28.38
N SER A 65 2.23 -13.00 28.12
CA SER A 65 3.42 -12.42 28.76
C SER A 65 3.27 -12.14 30.27
N GLY A 66 2.05 -11.88 30.76
CA GLY A 66 1.79 -11.45 32.16
C GLY A 66 2.45 -10.12 32.57
N ASN A 67 3.41 -9.62 31.78
CA ASN A 67 4.25 -8.46 32.02
C ASN A 67 4.25 -7.58 30.76
N GLY A 68 3.52 -6.46 30.84
CA GLY A 68 3.23 -5.60 29.69
C GLY A 68 4.48 -5.03 28.97
N THR A 69 5.62 -4.94 29.66
CA THR A 69 6.86 -4.38 29.10
C THR A 69 7.46 -5.30 28.02
N LEU A 70 7.48 -6.61 28.26
CA LEU A 70 7.98 -7.59 27.28
C LEU A 70 7.09 -7.62 26.03
N GLY A 71 5.77 -7.56 26.24
CA GLY A 71 4.80 -7.46 25.16
C GLY A 71 5.06 -6.25 24.26
N LEU A 72 5.29 -5.07 24.85
CA LEU A 72 5.64 -3.85 24.10
C LEU A 72 6.95 -3.97 23.31
N MET A 73 7.99 -4.57 23.89
CA MET A 73 9.27 -4.76 23.22
C MET A 73 9.17 -5.65 21.98
N ILE A 74 8.26 -6.64 21.97
CA ILE A 74 8.03 -7.50 20.82
C ILE A 74 7.06 -6.86 19.82
N MET A 75 6.08 -6.09 20.31
CA MET A 75 5.05 -5.50 19.45
C MET A 75 5.58 -4.36 18.57
N LEU A 76 6.43 -3.48 19.13
CA LEU A 76 6.94 -2.32 18.40
C LEU A 76 7.73 -2.68 17.12
N PRO A 77 8.68 -3.63 17.13
CA PRO A 77 9.38 -4.06 15.92
C PRO A 77 8.45 -4.67 14.86
N LEU A 78 7.48 -5.48 15.29
CA LEU A 78 6.50 -6.11 14.42
C LEU A 78 5.65 -5.05 13.71
N LEU A 79 5.21 -4.03 14.46
CA LEU A 79 4.40 -2.95 13.92
C LEU A 79 5.22 -2.03 13.00
N ALA A 80 6.48 -1.76 13.35
CA ALA A 80 7.41 -1.04 12.47
C ALA A 80 7.63 -1.79 11.15
N LEU A 81 7.81 -3.11 11.19
CA LEU A 81 7.95 -3.94 9.99
C LEU A 81 6.69 -3.89 9.12
N ALA A 82 5.49 -3.96 9.72
CA ALA A 82 4.23 -3.82 9.01
C ALA A 82 4.14 -2.47 8.27
N LEU A 83 4.57 -1.40 8.93
CA LEU A 83 4.54 -0.04 8.38
C LEU A 83 5.54 0.10 7.22
N VAL A 84 6.76 -0.44 7.36
CA VAL A 84 7.77 -0.46 6.28
C VAL A 84 7.24 -1.22 5.07
N MET A 85 6.68 -2.42 5.27
CA MET A 85 6.11 -3.23 4.19
C MET A 85 4.95 -2.51 3.49
N GLY A 86 4.05 -1.89 4.25
CA GLY A 86 2.96 -1.08 3.72
C GLY A 86 3.49 0.07 2.85
N VAL A 87 4.47 0.83 3.34
CA VAL A 87 5.10 1.96 2.62
C VAL A 87 5.84 1.52 1.36
N PHE A 88 6.61 0.42 1.43
CA PHE A 88 7.31 -0.12 0.26
C PHE A 88 6.34 -0.71 -0.78
N GLY A 89 5.24 -1.32 -0.35
CA GLY A 89 4.13 -1.70 -1.21
C GLY A 89 3.50 -0.49 -1.93
N LEU A 90 3.52 0.71 -1.34
CA LEU A 90 3.12 1.96 -2.03
C LEU A 90 4.07 2.31 -3.19
N ARG A 91 5.37 2.02 -3.03
CA ARG A 91 6.38 2.34 -4.06
C ARG A 91 6.37 1.32 -5.20
N SER A 92 6.12 0.05 -4.92
CA SER A 92 6.12 -1.02 -5.94
C SER A 92 5.06 -0.80 -7.03
N LEU A 93 3.86 -0.33 -6.66
CA LEU A 93 2.78 0.02 -7.62
C LEU A 93 3.11 1.22 -8.53
N ARG A 94 4.24 1.89 -8.28
CA ARG A 94 4.68 3.08 -9.00
C ARG A 94 5.86 2.82 -9.93
N SER A 95 6.30 1.57 -10.10
CA SER A 95 7.45 1.31 -10.98
C SER A 95 7.15 1.73 -12.41
N ASP A 96 7.67 2.88 -12.82
CA ASP A 96 7.54 3.42 -14.16
C ASP A 96 8.05 2.44 -15.22
N LYS A 97 8.94 1.51 -14.85
CA LYS A 97 9.40 0.42 -15.71
C LYS A 97 8.24 -0.46 -16.20
N TYR A 98 7.26 -0.75 -15.34
CA TYR A 98 6.11 -1.56 -15.72
C TYR A 98 5.22 -0.81 -16.72
N PHE A 99 4.93 0.48 -16.46
CA PHE A 99 4.12 1.29 -17.36
C PHE A 99 4.81 1.57 -18.70
N ARG A 100 6.14 1.70 -18.71
CA ARG A 100 6.93 1.75 -19.95
C ARG A 100 6.77 0.49 -20.78
N LYS A 101 6.92 -0.69 -20.16
CA LYS A 101 6.74 -1.97 -20.85
C LYS A 101 5.32 -2.14 -21.43
N LEU A 102 4.29 -1.69 -20.71
CA LEU A 102 2.91 -1.66 -21.21
C LEU A 102 2.74 -0.74 -22.43
N TYR A 103 3.35 0.45 -22.39
CA TYR A 103 3.32 1.38 -23.52
C TYR A 103 4.14 0.87 -24.72
N GLU A 104 5.24 0.16 -24.49
CA GLU A 104 6.03 -0.49 -25.55
C GLU A 104 5.21 -1.59 -26.25
N LEU A 105 4.39 -2.34 -25.51
CA LEU A 105 3.51 -3.35 -26.08
C LEU A 105 2.36 -2.76 -26.89
N ASP A 106 1.81 -1.62 -26.45
CA ASP A 106 0.73 -0.92 -27.16
C ASP A 106 0.91 0.61 -27.08
N PRO A 107 1.65 1.21 -28.04
CA PRO A 107 1.93 2.65 -28.06
C PRO A 107 0.68 3.50 -28.33
N GLY A 108 -0.42 2.87 -28.75
CA GLY A 108 -1.71 3.53 -28.98
C GLY A 108 -2.39 3.92 -27.67
N TYR A 109 -1.99 3.34 -26.54
CA TYR A 109 -2.61 3.60 -25.24
C TYR A 109 -1.57 3.96 -24.17
N CYS A 110 -1.98 4.79 -23.23
CA CYS A 110 -1.13 5.17 -22.11
C CYS A 110 -0.89 3.96 -21.20
N GLY A 111 0.32 3.42 -21.16
CA GLY A 111 0.69 2.30 -20.28
C GLY A 111 0.42 2.55 -18.79
N ARG A 112 0.23 3.81 -18.36
CA ARG A 112 -0.08 4.18 -16.97
C ARG A 112 -1.57 4.23 -16.62
N CYS A 113 -2.43 4.69 -17.54
CA CYS A 113 -3.86 4.93 -17.25
C CYS A 113 -4.83 4.33 -18.27
N GLY A 114 -4.35 3.83 -19.41
CA GLY A 114 -5.15 3.25 -20.48
C GLY A 114 -5.86 4.26 -21.38
N TYR A 115 -5.56 5.56 -21.28
CA TYR A 115 -6.12 6.56 -22.19
C TYR A 115 -5.64 6.33 -23.63
N ASN A 116 -6.54 6.45 -24.61
CA ASN A 116 -6.19 6.35 -26.02
C ASN A 116 -5.34 7.55 -26.45
N LEU A 117 -4.09 7.29 -26.84
CA LEU A 117 -3.10 8.28 -27.25
C LEU A 117 -3.15 8.59 -28.76
N THR A 118 -4.11 8.07 -29.52
CA THR A 118 -4.33 8.46 -30.92
C THR A 118 -4.48 9.97 -31.02
N GLY A 119 -3.61 10.61 -31.81
CA GLY A 119 -3.59 12.07 -31.98
C GLY A 119 -2.93 12.85 -30.84
N ASN A 120 -2.42 12.20 -29.79
CA ASN A 120 -1.65 12.91 -28.77
C ASN A 120 -0.22 13.20 -29.26
N VAL A 121 0.09 14.49 -29.43
CA VAL A 121 1.41 14.96 -29.87
C VAL A 121 2.25 15.57 -28.74
N SER A 122 1.68 15.74 -27.55
CA SER A 122 2.33 16.47 -26.44
C SER A 122 3.47 15.71 -25.75
N GLY A 123 3.61 14.39 -26.01
CA GLY A 123 4.53 13.53 -25.26
C GLY A 123 4.15 13.31 -23.79
N VAL A 124 3.00 13.85 -23.35
CA VAL A 124 2.47 13.71 -21.99
C VAL A 124 1.03 13.23 -22.07
N CYS A 125 0.65 12.27 -21.22
CA CYS A 125 -0.73 11.83 -21.16
C CYS A 125 -1.63 12.91 -20.52
N PRO A 126 -2.69 13.39 -21.20
CA PRO A 126 -3.55 14.47 -20.68
C PRO A 126 -4.35 14.06 -19.42
N GLU A 127 -4.64 12.76 -19.27
CA GLU A 127 -5.42 12.23 -18.14
C GLU A 127 -4.60 12.14 -16.84
N CYS A 128 -3.35 11.68 -16.95
CA CYS A 128 -2.57 11.28 -15.78
C CYS A 128 -1.21 11.97 -15.63
N GLY A 129 -0.85 12.85 -16.57
CA GLY A 129 0.40 13.61 -16.57
C GLY A 129 1.66 12.76 -16.75
N TRP A 130 1.53 11.49 -17.18
CA TRP A 130 2.69 10.64 -17.40
C TRP A 130 3.44 11.07 -18.65
N LYS A 131 4.76 11.28 -18.51
CA LYS A 131 5.64 11.56 -19.64
C LYS A 131 5.85 10.26 -20.42
N LEU A 132 5.36 10.22 -21.65
CA LEU A 132 5.49 9.06 -22.53
C LEU A 132 6.98 8.90 -22.90
N PRO A 133 7.50 7.66 -22.96
CA PRO A 133 8.85 7.46 -23.48
C PRO A 133 8.89 7.86 -24.96
N ASP A 134 10.00 8.49 -25.36
CA ASP A 134 10.16 8.97 -26.73
C ASP A 134 10.22 7.79 -27.69
N ARG A 135 9.40 7.85 -28.75
CA ARG A 135 9.27 6.76 -29.73
C ARG A 135 10.56 6.54 -30.55
N LYS A 136 11.58 7.37 -30.37
CA LYS A 136 12.84 7.37 -31.14
C LYS A 136 13.93 6.49 -30.52
N GLU A 137 13.71 5.92 -29.34
CA GLU A 137 14.70 5.09 -28.62
C GLU A 137 14.47 3.57 -28.76
N ALA A 138 13.53 3.13 -29.62
CA ALA A 138 13.20 1.73 -29.84
C ALA A 138 13.56 1.27 -31.26
#